data_AF-G9KSW0-F1
#
_entry.id   AF-G9KSW0-F1
#
_cell.length_a   1.000
_cell.length_b   1.000
_cell.length_c   1.000
_cell.angle_alpha   90.00
_cell.angle_beta   90.00
_cell.angle_gamma   90.00
#
_symmetry.space_group_name_H-M   'P 1'
#
loop_
_entity.id
_entity.type
_entity.pdbx_description
1 polymer ?
#
loop_
_entity_poly.entity_id
_entity_poly.type
_entity_poly.pdbx_seq_one_letter_code
_entity_poly.pdbx_strand_id
1 'polypeptide(L)'
;ACGKVTIKGKRHWYEALPQAVFVALSDDTAWIIRTNGDLYLQTGLSVDRPCARAVKVDCPYPLSQVTARNSVVWALTEQRALLYREGVSSFCPEGEQWKCDIVSERQALEPVCITLGDQQTLWALDIQGNLWFRTGIVSKKPQGDDDHWWQVSITDYVVFDQCSLFQTIIHATHSVATAAQVPVEKVADKLRMAFWSQQLQCQPSLLGVHNSGVWISSGKNEFHVAKGNLIGTHWNHVVPRGTASATKWAFVLASAAPSKEGSSLWLCQSSKDLCSVSAQDAQSRPSTVQLPPDAEMRAYAACQDALWALDSLGQVFIRTLSKSCPTGMHWTRLDLSQLGAVKLTSLACGNQHIWACDSRGGVYFRVGTQPLNPSLMLPAWIMIEPPVQPAGVTLVSVHCSPNDQMLWALDSRWNVHVRAGITEEMPVGTDWEHVPGLQACQLALSTRTVWARCPNGDLARRYGITDKNPAGDYWKKIPGNVTCFTVTSSDELWAVGPPGYLLQRLTRTFSHSHGAASSHAT
;
A
#
# COMPACT_ATOMS: atom_id res chain seq x y z
N ALA A 1 12.00 28.66 28.66
CA ALA A 1 12.98 28.75 29.76
C ALA A 1 14.00 27.62 29.62
N CYS A 2 15.24 27.80 30.08
CA CYS A 2 16.23 26.72 30.18
C CYS A 2 16.62 26.51 31.65
N GLY A 3 16.97 25.28 32.03
CA GLY A 3 17.36 24.93 33.39
C GLY A 3 18.85 24.63 33.46
N LYS A 4 19.56 25.25 34.41
CA LYS A 4 20.93 24.85 34.80
C LYS A 4 20.87 24.05 36.09
N VAL A 5 21.42 22.84 36.08
CA VAL A 5 21.59 22.04 37.30
C VAL A 5 22.81 22.57 38.04
N THR A 6 22.62 23.04 39.27
CA THR A 6 23.73 23.46 40.13
C THR A 6 24.41 22.23 40.75
N ILE A 7 25.66 22.37 41.19
CA ILE A 7 26.46 21.31 41.85
C ILE A 7 25.72 20.67 43.05
N LYS A 8 24.76 21.39 43.66
CA LYS A 8 23.92 20.92 44.78
C LYS A 8 22.60 20.26 44.34
N GLY A 9 22.43 19.92 43.06
CA GLY A 9 21.21 19.30 42.51
C GLY A 9 20.00 20.24 42.36
N LYS A 10 20.10 21.50 42.77
CA LYS A 10 19.03 22.50 42.57
C LYS A 10 19.04 23.01 41.13
N ARG A 11 17.87 23.10 40.51
CA ARG A 11 17.71 23.67 39.15
C ARG A 11 17.46 25.17 39.24
N HIS A 12 18.30 25.96 38.58
CA HIS A 12 18.04 27.38 38.35
C HIS A 12 17.47 27.56 36.95
N TRP A 13 16.36 28.28 36.82
CA TRP A 13 15.71 28.53 35.53
C TRP A 13 16.08 29.91 35.00
N TYR A 14 16.36 29.99 33.71
CA TYR A 14 16.65 31.23 32.99
C TYR A 14 15.66 31.41 31.84
N GLU A 15 15.30 32.64 31.54
CA GLU A 15 14.59 32.96 30.31
C GLU A 15 15.57 32.83 29.13
N ALA A 16 15.36 31.82 28.29
CA ALA A 16 16.23 31.56 27.13
C ALA A 16 15.87 32.47 25.94
N LEU A 17 14.57 32.61 25.65
CA LEU A 17 14.02 33.51 24.64
C LEU A 17 12.53 33.75 24.96
N PRO A 18 12.05 35.01 25.00
CA PRO A 18 10.63 35.31 25.18
C PRO A 18 9.81 34.84 23.97
N GLN A 19 8.52 34.58 24.16
CA GLN A 19 7.56 34.27 23.08
C GLN A 19 7.93 33.03 22.24
N ALA A 20 8.72 32.10 22.78
CA ALA A 20 9.03 30.85 22.09
C ALA A 20 7.81 29.91 22.08
N VAL A 21 7.48 29.35 20.91
CA VAL A 21 6.38 28.39 20.71
C VAL A 21 6.85 26.99 20.32
N PHE A 22 8.02 26.88 19.67
CA PHE A 22 8.62 25.61 19.31
C PHE A 22 10.13 25.65 19.52
N VAL A 23 10.73 24.54 19.96
CA VAL A 23 12.18 24.41 20.15
C VAL A 23 12.64 23.06 19.61
N ALA A 24 13.67 23.08 18.76
CA ALA A 24 14.44 21.89 18.39
C ALA A 24 15.88 22.03 18.85
N LEU A 25 16.38 20.99 19.50
CA LEU A 25 17.75 20.94 20.00
C LEU A 25 18.58 20.01 19.11
N SER A 26 19.80 20.44 18.80
CA SER A 26 20.87 19.60 18.26
C SER A 26 22.00 19.53 19.30
N ASP A 27 23.16 18.98 18.93
CA ASP A 27 24.30 18.75 19.82
C ASP A 27 24.70 19.97 20.67
N ASP A 28 24.87 21.14 20.04
CA ASP A 28 25.31 22.39 20.68
C ASP A 28 24.48 23.62 20.25
N THR A 29 23.35 23.40 19.58
CA THR A 29 22.48 24.45 19.08
C THR A 29 21.02 24.27 19.49
N ALA A 30 20.31 25.39 19.61
CA ALA A 30 18.85 25.41 19.76
C ALA A 30 18.23 26.29 18.66
N TRP A 31 17.32 25.68 17.90
CA TRP A 31 16.50 26.32 16.90
C TRP A 31 15.12 26.61 17.50
N ILE A 32 14.75 27.88 17.58
CA ILE A 32 13.62 28.35 18.37
C ILE A 32 12.70 29.17 17.47
N ILE A 33 11.44 28.75 17.37
CA ILE A 33 10.39 29.50 16.67
C ILE A 33 9.64 30.36 17.69
N ARG A 34 9.39 31.62 17.34
CA ARG A 34 8.58 32.55 18.13
C ARG A 34 7.11 32.57 17.70
N THR A 35 6.24 33.18 18.52
CA THR A 35 4.79 33.31 18.25
C THR A 35 4.45 33.99 16.93
N ASN A 36 5.37 34.74 16.34
CA ASN A 36 5.21 35.40 15.03
C ASN A 36 5.75 34.56 13.85
N GLY A 37 6.16 33.31 14.09
CA GLY A 37 6.73 32.41 13.08
C GLY A 37 8.21 32.65 12.79
N ASP A 38 8.86 33.65 13.40
CA ASP A 38 10.29 33.92 13.18
C ASP A 38 11.18 32.86 13.83
N LEU A 39 12.27 32.51 13.14
CA LEU A 39 13.26 31.54 13.61
C LEU A 39 14.47 32.22 14.24
N TYR A 40 14.92 31.69 15.37
CA TYR A 40 16.10 32.11 16.09
C TYR A 40 17.02 30.93 16.38
N LEU A 41 18.32 31.17 16.34
CA LEU A 41 19.37 30.20 16.64
C LEU A 41 20.18 30.62 17.86
N GLN A 42 20.39 29.70 18.78
CA GLN A 42 21.41 29.79 19.83
C GLN A 42 22.49 28.75 19.56
N THR A 43 23.76 29.13 19.72
CA THR A 43 24.93 28.28 19.46
C THR A 43 25.85 28.20 20.68
N GLY A 44 26.70 27.16 20.71
CA GLY A 44 27.64 26.93 21.80
C GLY A 44 26.93 26.60 23.12
N LEU A 45 25.81 25.88 23.03
CA LEU A 45 25.06 25.41 24.19
C LEU A 45 25.77 24.21 24.83
N SER A 46 25.73 24.15 26.15
CA SER A 46 26.28 23.05 26.93
C SER A 46 25.55 22.91 28.26
N VAL A 47 25.88 21.88 29.03
CA VAL A 47 25.34 21.71 30.40
C VAL A 47 25.67 22.93 31.28
N ASP A 48 26.85 23.53 31.10
CA ASP A 48 27.28 24.72 31.83
C ASP A 48 26.68 26.02 31.29
N ARG A 49 26.36 26.03 29.99
CA ARG A 49 25.78 27.17 29.27
C ARG A 49 24.49 26.76 28.55
N PRO A 50 23.36 26.59 29.27
CA PRO A 50 22.11 26.08 28.71
C PRO A 50 21.32 27.12 27.90
N CYS A 51 21.79 28.37 27.84
CA CYS A 51 21.27 29.41 26.95
C CYS A 51 22.39 30.33 26.47
N ALA A 52 22.23 30.84 25.26
CA ALA A 52 23.12 31.82 24.65
C ALA A 52 22.32 32.95 23.99
N ARG A 53 23.02 33.93 23.40
CA ARG A 53 22.39 34.98 22.62
C ARG A 53 21.70 34.34 21.41
N ALA A 54 20.41 34.65 21.23
CA ALA A 54 19.66 34.24 20.06
C ALA A 54 19.94 35.17 18.88
N VAL A 55 20.24 34.59 17.72
CA VAL A 55 20.43 35.29 16.45
C VAL A 55 19.23 34.94 15.56
N LYS A 56 18.59 35.95 14.95
CA LYS A 56 17.50 35.71 14.01
C LYS A 56 18.08 35.05 12.76
N VAL A 57 17.46 33.96 12.32
CA VAL A 57 17.80 33.29 11.06
C VAL A 57 16.72 33.64 10.06
N ASP A 58 17.11 34.30 8.97
CA ASP A 58 16.15 34.74 7.96
C ASP A 58 15.48 33.53 7.30
N CYS A 59 14.14 33.58 7.24
CA CYS A 59 13.30 32.61 6.56
C CYS A 59 12.21 33.38 5.79
N PRO A 60 11.99 33.08 4.50
CA PRO A 60 10.97 33.78 3.71
C PRO A 60 9.53 33.45 4.13
N TYR A 61 9.33 32.43 4.98
CA TYR A 61 8.01 31.96 5.41
C TYR A 61 7.92 31.91 6.94
N PRO A 62 6.74 32.18 7.52
CA PRO A 62 6.50 31.91 8.93
C PRO A 62 6.51 30.40 9.19
N LEU A 63 7.20 30.00 10.26
CA LEU A 63 7.39 28.59 10.61
C LEU A 63 6.46 28.13 11.73
N SER A 64 5.98 26.90 11.63
CA SER A 64 5.16 26.23 12.65
C SER A 64 5.96 25.18 13.45
N GLN A 65 6.93 24.53 12.81
CA GLN A 65 7.80 23.54 13.44
C GLN A 65 9.21 23.59 12.84
N VAL A 66 10.22 23.26 13.65
CA VAL A 66 11.59 23.02 13.22
C VAL A 66 12.09 21.71 13.83
N THR A 67 12.98 21.00 13.14
CA THR A 67 13.70 19.84 13.67
C THR A 67 15.17 19.96 13.28
N ALA A 68 16.07 19.68 14.22
CA ALA A 68 17.50 19.80 14.02
C ALA A 68 18.22 18.61 14.64
N ARG A 69 19.18 18.04 13.92
CA ARG A 69 20.01 16.93 14.39
C ARG A 69 21.25 16.78 13.51
N ASN A 70 22.43 16.54 14.08
CA ASN A 70 23.65 16.24 13.34
C ASN A 70 23.95 17.23 12.18
N SER A 71 23.80 18.54 12.44
CA SER A 71 23.93 19.60 11.43
C SER A 71 22.96 19.50 10.24
N VAL A 72 21.82 18.83 10.41
CA VAL A 72 20.70 18.85 9.48
C VAL A 72 19.56 19.61 10.12
N VAL A 73 18.91 20.50 9.36
CA VAL A 73 17.77 21.29 9.81
C VAL A 73 16.66 21.23 8.77
N TRP A 74 15.48 20.85 9.23
CA TRP A 74 14.23 20.91 8.46
C TRP A 74 13.21 21.77 9.21
N ALA A 75 12.36 22.44 8.46
CA ALA A 75 11.28 23.25 9.00
C ALA A 75 9.97 23.01 8.26
N LEU A 76 8.87 23.17 8.99
CA LEU A 76 7.51 23.16 8.49
C LEU A 76 6.98 24.59 8.55
N THR A 77 6.44 25.09 7.46
CA THR A 77 5.80 26.41 7.44
C THR A 77 4.40 26.35 8.03
N GLU A 78 3.80 27.50 8.34
CA GLU A 78 2.37 27.56 8.70
C GLU A 78 1.45 27.10 7.55
N GLN A 79 1.92 27.21 6.31
CA GLN A 79 1.23 26.76 5.09
C GLN A 79 1.54 25.29 4.74
N ARG A 80 2.11 24.52 5.68
CA ARG A 80 2.43 23.08 5.52
C ARG A 80 3.48 22.74 4.46
N ALA A 81 4.26 23.72 4.01
CA ALA A 81 5.39 23.46 3.12
C ALA A 81 6.60 22.97 3.93
N LEU A 82 7.36 22.03 3.38
CA LEU A 82 8.61 21.57 3.97
C LEU A 82 9.80 22.32 3.39
N LEU A 83 10.65 22.80 4.29
CA LEU A 83 11.90 23.45 3.97
C LEU A 83 13.06 22.66 4.59
N TYR A 84 14.19 22.63 3.90
CA TYR A 84 15.45 22.18 4.46
C TYR A 84 16.51 23.25 4.30
N ARG A 85 17.50 23.24 5.21
CA ARG A 85 18.56 24.24 5.23
C ARG A 85 19.87 23.64 4.77
N GLU A 86 20.51 24.28 3.80
CA GLU A 86 21.83 23.91 3.29
C GLU A 86 22.95 24.70 3.96
N GLY A 87 24.16 24.16 3.94
CA GLY A 87 25.36 24.81 4.48
C GLY A 87 25.51 24.74 6.01
N VAL A 88 24.55 24.10 6.71
CA VAL A 88 24.63 23.93 8.16
C VAL A 88 25.80 23.01 8.51
N SER A 89 26.74 23.52 9.31
CA SER A 89 27.92 22.80 9.77
C SER A 89 28.41 23.35 11.11
N SER A 90 29.43 22.72 11.72
CA SER A 90 30.06 23.22 12.94
C SER A 90 30.71 24.60 12.77
N PHE A 91 31.12 24.96 11.54
CA PHE A 91 31.75 26.25 11.24
C PHE A 91 30.73 27.31 10.78
N CYS A 92 29.59 26.87 10.23
CA CYS A 92 28.48 27.71 9.82
C CYS A 92 27.19 27.14 10.44
N PRO A 93 26.98 27.32 11.76
CA PRO A 93 25.84 26.71 12.46
C PRO A 93 24.51 27.33 12.00
N GLU A 94 24.55 28.57 11.53
CA GLU A 94 23.39 29.22 10.93
C GLU A 94 23.06 28.69 9.55
N GLY A 95 23.95 28.00 8.84
CA GLY A 95 23.74 27.57 7.45
C GLY A 95 23.59 28.72 6.45
N GLU A 96 23.51 28.38 5.17
CA GLU A 96 23.63 29.34 4.07
C GLU A 96 22.26 29.71 3.50
N GLN A 97 21.41 28.73 3.20
CA GLN A 97 20.16 28.97 2.45
C GLN A 97 19.04 27.98 2.79
N TRP A 98 17.80 28.44 2.61
CA TRP A 98 16.59 27.61 2.64
C TRP A 98 16.25 27.09 1.25
N LYS A 99 15.80 25.84 1.17
CA LYS A 99 15.22 25.25 -0.02
C LYS A 99 13.91 24.54 0.29
N CYS A 100 12.94 24.65 -0.61
CA CYS A 100 11.68 23.92 -0.54
C CYS A 100 11.87 22.46 -0.96
N ASP A 101 11.23 21.54 -0.26
CA ASP A 101 11.21 20.13 -0.67
C ASP A 101 10.15 19.88 -1.75
N ILE A 102 10.54 20.08 -3.01
CA ILE A 102 9.70 19.82 -4.18
C ILE A 102 9.21 18.35 -4.27
N VAL A 103 9.85 17.43 -3.55
CA VAL A 103 9.45 16.01 -3.50
C VAL A 103 8.12 15.87 -2.76
N SER A 104 7.99 16.49 -1.58
CA SER A 104 6.74 16.54 -0.81
C SER A 104 5.58 17.15 -1.62
N GLU A 105 5.82 18.24 -2.35
CA GLU A 105 4.83 18.90 -3.20
C GLU A 105 4.36 17.99 -4.35
N ARG A 106 5.28 17.30 -5.02
CA ARG A 106 4.95 16.37 -6.12
C ARG A 106 4.09 15.19 -5.66
N GLN A 107 4.21 14.78 -4.41
CA GLN A 107 3.37 13.74 -3.81
C GLN A 107 2.12 14.29 -3.11
N ALA A 108 1.88 15.61 -3.20
CA ALA A 108 0.79 16.30 -2.51
C ALA A 108 0.76 16.00 -1.00
N LEU A 109 1.95 15.88 -0.39
CA LEU A 109 2.09 15.64 1.04
C LEU A 109 1.70 16.90 1.81
N GLU A 110 0.76 16.78 2.75
CA GLU A 110 0.34 17.87 3.63
C GLU A 110 0.76 17.58 5.09
N PRO A 111 2.05 17.80 5.44
CA PRO A 111 2.58 17.48 6.75
C PRO A 111 2.03 18.41 7.84
N VAL A 112 1.77 17.82 9.01
CA VAL A 112 1.41 18.53 10.25
C VAL A 112 2.47 18.38 11.33
N CYS A 113 3.34 17.36 11.22
CA CYS A 113 4.44 17.16 12.13
C CYS A 113 5.64 16.56 11.39
N ILE A 114 6.86 16.99 11.72
CA ILE A 114 8.11 16.43 11.23
C ILE A 114 9.11 16.11 12.35
N THR A 115 9.98 15.14 12.15
CA THR A 115 11.08 14.85 13.08
C THR A 115 12.25 14.16 12.40
N LEU A 116 13.47 14.42 12.86
CA LEU A 116 14.68 13.71 12.40
C LEU A 116 14.94 12.46 13.24
N GLY A 117 15.04 11.32 12.58
CA GLY A 117 15.44 10.05 13.18
C GLY A 117 16.96 9.91 13.35
N ASP A 118 17.38 8.88 14.06
CA ASP A 118 18.78 8.60 14.39
C ASP A 118 19.56 7.87 13.30
N GLN A 119 18.86 7.18 12.40
CA GLN A 119 19.44 6.46 11.27
C GLN A 119 19.43 7.29 9.97
N GLN A 120 19.78 8.58 10.04
CA GLN A 120 19.78 9.47 8.87
C GLN A 120 18.42 9.48 8.16
N THR A 121 17.34 9.53 8.93
CA THR A 121 15.97 9.55 8.41
C THR A 121 15.25 10.83 8.79
N LEU A 122 14.29 11.22 7.97
CA LEU A 122 13.33 12.28 8.24
C LEU A 122 11.95 11.66 8.19
N TRP A 123 11.12 11.99 9.16
CA TRP A 123 9.77 11.47 9.26
C TRP A 123 8.76 12.60 9.25
N ALA A 124 7.59 12.33 8.69
CA ALA A 124 6.47 13.25 8.65
C ALA A 124 5.16 12.53 8.96
N LEU A 125 4.25 13.22 9.64
CA LEU A 125 2.85 12.84 9.79
C LEU A 125 2.01 13.87 9.04
N ASP A 126 1.06 13.40 8.21
CA ASP A 126 0.19 14.29 7.43
C ASP A 126 -1.18 14.53 8.11
N ILE A 127 -1.99 15.41 7.51
CA ILE A 127 -3.35 15.72 7.99
C ILE A 127 -4.32 14.53 7.98
N GLN A 128 -4.03 13.51 7.17
CA GLN A 128 -4.84 12.29 7.08
C GLN A 128 -4.39 11.24 8.11
N GLY A 129 -3.33 11.53 8.87
CA GLY A 129 -2.74 10.61 9.84
C GLY A 129 -1.82 9.57 9.22
N ASN A 130 -1.40 9.73 7.96
CA ASN A 130 -0.41 8.83 7.37
C ASN A 130 1.00 9.20 7.82
N LEU A 131 1.82 8.17 8.05
CA LEU A 131 3.22 8.30 8.41
C LEU A 131 4.09 8.15 7.17
N TRP A 132 5.10 9.00 7.07
CA TRP A 132 6.02 9.04 5.93
C TRP A 132 7.45 9.10 6.43
N PHE A 133 8.39 8.54 5.65
CA PHE A 133 9.81 8.75 5.91
C PHE A 133 10.65 8.89 4.64
N ARG A 134 11.83 9.49 4.81
CA ARG A 134 12.94 9.56 3.86
C ARG A 134 14.23 9.16 4.56
N THR A 135 15.22 8.80 3.77
CA THR A 135 16.50 8.25 4.21
C THR A 135 17.69 8.99 3.59
N GLY A 136 18.91 8.69 4.08
CA GLY A 136 20.13 9.31 3.59
C GLY A 136 20.24 10.79 3.99
N ILE A 137 19.47 11.20 4.99
CA ILE A 137 19.38 12.58 5.46
C ILE A 137 20.64 12.91 6.25
N VAL A 138 21.57 13.66 5.63
CA VAL A 138 22.87 14.03 6.20
C VAL A 138 23.20 15.50 5.91
N SER A 139 24.11 16.12 6.68
CA SER A 139 24.46 17.54 6.53
C SER A 139 24.90 17.93 5.11
N LYS A 140 25.64 17.05 4.40
CA LYS A 140 26.05 17.29 3.01
C LYS A 140 24.93 17.14 1.98
N LYS A 141 23.85 16.45 2.34
CA LYS A 141 22.69 16.18 1.49
C LYS A 141 21.41 16.23 2.35
N PRO A 142 21.01 17.43 2.83
CA PRO A 142 19.92 17.54 3.81
C PRO A 142 18.59 17.02 3.28
N GLN A 143 18.40 17.04 1.95
CA GLN A 143 17.21 16.51 1.29
C GLN A 143 17.14 14.96 1.35
N GLY A 144 18.26 14.26 1.49
CA GLY A 144 18.32 12.79 1.54
C GLY A 144 18.54 12.13 0.18
N ASP A 145 18.53 10.80 0.17
CA ASP A 145 18.84 9.98 -1.01
C ASP A 145 17.62 9.64 -1.88
N ASP A 146 16.44 9.61 -1.26
CA ASP A 146 15.21 9.23 -1.94
C ASP A 146 14.69 10.38 -2.83
N ASP A 147 14.13 10.05 -3.99
CA ASP A 147 13.39 10.96 -4.86
C ASP A 147 11.88 11.04 -4.54
N HIS A 148 11.46 10.37 -3.46
CA HIS A 148 10.09 10.28 -2.95
C HIS A 148 10.08 10.05 -1.43
N TRP A 149 8.91 10.24 -0.82
CA TRP A 149 8.58 9.85 0.54
C TRP A 149 7.97 8.45 0.56
N TRP A 150 8.44 7.64 1.51
CA TRP A 150 7.95 6.29 1.77
C TRP A 150 6.77 6.33 2.75
N GLN A 151 5.58 5.90 2.33
CA GLN A 151 4.42 5.82 3.20
C GLN A 151 4.45 4.55 4.05
N VAL A 152 4.20 4.67 5.35
CA VAL A 152 4.15 3.55 6.29
C VAL A 152 2.71 3.33 6.74
N SER A 153 2.31 2.06 6.74
CA SER A 153 1.03 1.65 7.35
C SER A 153 1.21 1.60 8.87
N ILE A 154 0.62 2.56 9.58
CA ILE A 154 0.68 2.66 11.05
C ILE A 154 -0.19 1.58 11.70
N THR A 155 -1.22 1.11 11.00
CA THR A 155 -2.12 0.07 11.48
C THR A 155 -1.56 -1.30 11.10
N ASP A 156 -0.81 -1.92 12.01
CA ASP A 156 -0.39 -3.32 11.88
C ASP A 156 -1.58 -4.29 11.80
N TYR A 157 -2.73 -3.83 12.27
CA TYR A 157 -4.01 -4.50 12.17
C TYR A 157 -4.95 -3.59 11.42
N VAL A 158 -5.47 -4.05 10.29
CA VAL A 158 -6.73 -3.50 9.81
C VAL A 158 -7.78 -3.98 10.80
N VAL A 159 -7.95 -3.26 11.89
CA VAL A 159 -9.30 -3.06 12.36
C VAL A 159 -9.88 -2.19 11.27
N PHE A 160 -10.49 -2.83 10.27
CA PHE A 160 -11.53 -2.14 9.58
C PHE A 160 -12.42 -1.65 10.71
N ASP A 161 -12.56 -0.35 10.88
CA ASP A 161 -13.81 0.16 11.42
C ASP A 161 -14.90 -0.11 10.37
N GLN A 162 -15.04 -1.38 9.98
CA GLN A 162 -16.21 -1.90 9.33
C GLN A 162 -17.19 -2.01 10.48
N CYS A 163 -18.06 -1.01 10.53
CA CYS A 163 -19.35 -1.09 11.18
C CYS A 163 -19.38 -1.01 12.71
N SER A 164 -18.28 -0.83 13.46
CA SER A 164 -18.42 -0.68 14.91
C SER A 164 -18.99 0.69 15.29
N LEU A 165 -18.42 1.80 14.79
CA LEU A 165 -18.91 3.12 15.18
C LEU A 165 -20.26 3.44 14.52
N PHE A 166 -20.45 3.07 13.24
CA PHE A 166 -21.71 3.31 12.54
C PHE A 166 -22.84 2.40 13.04
N GLN A 167 -22.60 1.11 13.34
CA GLN A 167 -23.64 0.28 13.99
C GLN A 167 -23.86 0.69 15.44
N THR A 168 -22.83 1.08 16.18
CA THR A 168 -22.99 1.60 17.56
C THR A 168 -23.77 2.90 17.54
N ILE A 169 -23.52 3.80 16.58
CA ILE A 169 -24.32 5.02 16.39
C ILE A 169 -25.74 4.67 15.96
N ILE A 170 -25.97 3.72 15.05
CA ILE A 170 -27.32 3.28 14.68
C ILE A 170 -28.04 2.67 15.89
N HIS A 171 -27.41 1.75 16.63
CA HIS A 171 -27.97 1.15 17.84
C HIS A 171 -28.23 2.18 18.94
N ALA A 172 -27.31 3.11 19.15
CA ALA A 172 -27.49 4.21 20.10
C ALA A 172 -28.60 5.17 19.64
N THR A 173 -28.68 5.48 18.35
CA THR A 173 -29.73 6.33 17.78
C THR A 173 -31.10 5.67 17.94
N HIS A 174 -31.21 4.37 17.66
CA HIS A 174 -32.44 3.61 17.89
C HIS A 174 -32.79 3.49 19.37
N SER A 175 -31.81 3.25 20.25
CA SER A 175 -32.04 3.14 21.70
C SER A 175 -32.47 4.48 22.31
N VAL A 176 -31.82 5.58 21.93
CA VAL A 176 -32.14 6.94 22.40
C VAL A 176 -33.46 7.41 21.81
N ALA A 177 -33.75 7.16 20.53
CA ALA A 177 -35.04 7.47 19.91
C ALA A 177 -36.19 6.73 20.60
N THR A 178 -35.97 5.45 20.95
CA THR A 178 -36.96 4.63 21.67
C THR A 178 -37.16 5.13 23.10
N ALA A 179 -36.09 5.46 23.83
CA ALA A 179 -36.17 5.97 25.19
C ALA A 179 -36.76 7.38 25.28
N ALA A 180 -36.50 8.23 24.28
CA ALA A 180 -36.97 9.62 24.24
C ALA A 180 -38.33 9.80 23.54
N GLN A 181 -38.88 8.75 22.93
CA GLN A 181 -40.08 8.83 22.06
C GLN A 181 -39.97 9.88 20.94
N VAL A 182 -38.78 10.03 20.36
CA VAL A 182 -38.50 11.00 19.29
C VAL A 182 -38.22 10.25 17.98
N PRO A 183 -38.66 10.74 16.80
CA PRO A 183 -38.31 10.13 15.52
C PRO A 183 -36.79 9.95 15.34
N VAL A 184 -36.38 8.76 14.90
CA VAL A 184 -34.97 8.36 14.71
C VAL A 184 -34.20 9.37 13.85
N GLU A 185 -34.87 9.95 12.85
CA GLU A 185 -34.31 10.97 11.95
C GLU A 185 -33.82 12.22 12.70
N LYS A 186 -34.57 12.70 13.70
CA LYS A 186 -34.19 13.88 14.49
C LYS A 186 -33.03 13.61 15.44
N VAL A 187 -32.91 12.38 15.95
CA VAL A 187 -31.78 11.95 16.79
C VAL A 187 -30.53 11.77 15.93
N ALA A 188 -30.69 11.17 14.75
CA ALA A 188 -29.64 11.03 13.76
C ALA A 188 -29.08 12.39 13.34
N ASP A 189 -29.92 13.38 13.05
CA ASP A 189 -29.46 14.73 12.67
C ASP A 189 -28.65 15.43 13.77
N LYS A 190 -29.05 15.30 15.04
CA LYS A 190 -28.31 15.87 16.17
C LYS A 190 -26.98 15.17 16.43
N LEU A 191 -26.95 13.83 16.35
CA LEU A 191 -25.71 13.07 16.50
C LEU A 191 -24.77 13.34 15.32
N ARG A 192 -25.30 13.45 14.09
CA ARG A 192 -24.53 13.78 12.90
C ARG A 192 -23.83 15.14 13.02
N MET A 193 -24.53 16.16 13.55
CA MET A 193 -23.89 17.45 13.86
C MET A 193 -22.85 17.35 14.98
N ALA A 194 -23.11 16.59 16.05
CA ALA A 194 -22.18 16.43 17.16
C ALA A 194 -20.88 15.71 16.74
N PHE A 195 -20.98 14.61 15.97
CA PHE A 195 -19.83 13.82 15.52
C PHE A 195 -19.03 14.53 14.42
N TRP A 196 -19.67 15.25 13.50
CA TRP A 196 -18.95 16.02 12.48
C TRP A 196 -18.31 17.30 13.04
N SER A 197 -18.86 17.89 14.11
CA SER A 197 -18.23 19.05 14.77
C SER A 197 -16.92 18.72 15.51
N GLN A 198 -16.68 17.45 15.87
CA GLN A 198 -15.46 17.02 16.57
C GLN A 198 -14.34 16.55 15.63
N GLN A 199 -14.59 16.37 14.33
CA GLN A 199 -13.65 15.71 13.42
C GLN A 199 -12.61 16.65 12.77
N LEU A 200 -12.62 17.95 13.11
CA LEU A 200 -11.74 18.96 12.49
C LEU A 200 -10.81 19.71 13.46
N GLN A 201 -10.81 19.36 14.75
CA GLN A 201 -9.76 19.84 15.66
C GLN A 201 -8.67 18.78 15.75
N CYS A 202 -7.71 18.81 14.83
CA CYS A 202 -6.43 18.10 14.97
C CYS A 202 -5.72 18.63 16.23
N GLN A 203 -6.01 18.00 17.37
CA GLN A 203 -5.14 18.03 18.53
C GLN A 203 -3.73 17.60 18.08
N PRO A 204 -2.65 18.24 18.57
CA PRO A 204 -1.32 18.10 17.98
C PRO A 204 -0.85 16.65 18.10
N SER A 205 -0.72 15.99 16.94
CA SER A 205 -0.10 14.68 16.88
C SER A 205 1.41 14.86 16.87
N LEU A 206 2.09 14.41 17.91
CA LEU A 206 3.55 14.50 18.02
C LEU A 206 4.19 13.22 17.45
N LEU A 207 5.31 13.41 16.78
CA LEU A 207 6.11 12.34 16.20
C LEU A 207 7.51 12.35 16.81
N GLY A 208 7.93 11.22 17.35
CA GLY A 208 9.28 11.01 17.87
C GLY A 208 9.89 9.75 17.29
N VAL A 209 11.14 9.82 16.81
CA VAL A 209 11.85 8.66 16.25
C VAL A 209 13.22 8.51 16.88
N HIS A 210 13.48 7.31 17.38
CA HIS A 210 14.74 6.94 18.03
C HIS A 210 15.02 5.44 17.83
N ASN A 211 16.20 4.96 18.24
CA ASN A 211 16.62 3.56 18.16
C ASN A 211 15.67 2.55 18.84
N SER A 212 14.75 3.03 19.68
CA SER A 212 13.83 2.22 20.45
C SER A 212 12.45 2.11 19.81
N GLY A 213 12.16 2.91 18.78
CA GLY A 213 10.86 2.92 18.13
C GLY A 213 10.52 4.23 17.41
N VAL A 214 9.48 4.13 16.59
CA VAL A 214 8.72 5.30 16.11
C VAL A 214 7.52 5.48 17.03
N TRP A 215 7.37 6.67 17.60
CA TRP A 215 6.37 7.03 18.60
C TRP A 215 5.47 8.11 18.05
N ILE A 216 4.15 7.88 18.12
CA ILE A 216 3.13 8.82 17.65
C ILE A 216 2.17 9.06 18.80
N SER A 217 2.02 10.30 19.24
CA SER A 217 0.91 10.67 20.11
C SER A 217 -0.25 11.11 19.24
N SER A 218 -1.42 10.51 19.44
CA SER A 218 -2.67 11.02 18.90
C SER A 218 -3.30 11.93 19.95
N GLY A 219 -3.89 13.02 19.51
CA GLY A 219 -4.57 13.98 20.39
C GLY A 219 -5.77 13.44 21.19
N LYS A 220 -6.09 12.14 21.05
CA LYS A 220 -7.06 11.39 21.85
C LYS A 220 -6.47 10.75 23.12
N ASN A 221 -5.32 11.22 23.61
CA ASN A 221 -4.54 10.58 24.69
C ASN A 221 -4.06 9.15 24.34
N GLU A 222 -3.90 8.84 23.06
CA GLU A 222 -3.38 7.55 22.62
C GLU A 222 -1.91 7.70 22.21
N PHE A 223 -1.09 6.71 22.57
CA PHE A 223 0.30 6.60 22.12
C PHE A 223 0.47 5.33 21.31
N HIS A 224 0.87 5.48 20.06
CA HIS A 224 1.24 4.38 19.19
C HIS A 224 2.75 4.25 19.15
N VAL A 225 3.25 3.02 19.27
CA VAL A 225 4.68 2.73 19.19
C VAL A 225 4.94 1.58 18.24
N ALA A 226 5.82 1.82 17.27
CA ALA A 226 6.34 0.79 16.38
C ALA A 226 7.79 0.48 16.74
N LYS A 227 8.01 -0.68 17.37
CA LYS A 227 9.35 -1.18 17.75
C LYS A 227 9.92 -2.19 16.76
N GLY A 228 9.09 -2.75 15.89
CA GLY A 228 9.49 -3.68 14.84
C GLY A 228 9.96 -2.97 13.58
N ASN A 229 10.33 -3.76 12.57
CA ASN A 229 10.64 -3.25 11.24
C ASN A 229 9.37 -2.65 10.61
N LEU A 230 9.53 -1.47 10.03
CA LEU A 230 8.49 -0.78 9.28
C LEU A 230 8.75 -0.93 7.79
N ILE A 231 7.69 -1.13 7.01
CA ILE A 231 7.79 -1.19 5.55
C ILE A 231 7.20 0.09 4.97
N GLY A 232 8.09 0.92 4.44
CA GLY A 232 7.76 2.03 3.57
C GLY A 232 7.27 1.53 2.21
N THR A 233 6.23 2.17 1.68
CA THR A 233 5.62 1.87 0.39
C THR A 233 5.59 3.14 -0.46
N HIS A 234 5.94 3.01 -1.73
CA HIS A 234 5.81 4.05 -2.73
C HIS A 234 5.23 3.47 -4.01
N TRP A 235 4.30 4.19 -4.63
CA TRP A 235 3.72 3.79 -5.91
C TRP A 235 4.37 4.60 -7.02
N ASN A 236 5.32 3.97 -7.70
CA ASN A 236 6.03 4.59 -8.80
C ASN A 236 5.17 4.61 -10.06
N HIS A 237 5.05 5.78 -10.70
CA HIS A 237 4.35 5.90 -11.98
C HIS A 237 5.22 5.36 -13.13
N VAL A 238 4.69 4.40 -13.86
CA VAL A 238 5.39 3.72 -14.95
C VAL A 238 4.72 4.05 -16.27
N VAL A 239 5.48 4.63 -17.19
CA VAL A 239 5.04 4.91 -18.57
C VAL A 239 5.80 3.97 -19.50
N PRO A 240 5.16 2.94 -20.07
CA PRO A 240 5.81 2.06 -21.02
C PRO A 240 6.37 2.83 -22.22
N ARG A 241 7.59 2.50 -22.64
CA ARG A 241 8.26 3.25 -23.70
C ARG A 241 7.48 3.19 -25.00
N GLY A 242 7.33 4.34 -25.65
CA GLY A 242 6.54 4.46 -26.88
C GLY A 242 5.04 4.65 -26.63
N THR A 243 4.60 4.69 -25.37
CA THR A 243 3.27 5.20 -25.00
C THR A 243 3.35 6.66 -24.56
N ALA A 244 2.22 7.38 -24.63
CA ALA A 244 2.15 8.73 -24.12
C ALA A 244 2.03 8.72 -22.58
N SER A 245 2.58 9.71 -21.87
CA SER A 245 2.41 9.84 -20.42
C SER A 245 0.95 10.04 -19.99
N ALA A 246 0.09 10.48 -20.90
CA ALA A 246 -1.36 10.62 -20.71
C ALA A 246 -2.15 9.33 -20.98
N THR A 247 -1.49 8.23 -21.36
CA THR A 247 -2.14 6.93 -21.60
C THR A 247 -2.84 6.47 -20.33
N LYS A 248 -4.11 6.04 -20.47
CA LYS A 248 -4.92 5.54 -19.37
C LYS A 248 -5.16 4.06 -19.56
N TRP A 249 -4.65 3.27 -18.62
CA TRP A 249 -4.88 1.85 -18.55
C TRP A 249 -6.17 1.56 -17.78
N ALA A 250 -6.88 0.53 -18.19
CA ALA A 250 -8.08 0.03 -17.51
C ALA A 250 -7.81 -1.28 -16.76
N PHE A 251 -6.83 -2.07 -17.22
CA PHE A 251 -6.55 -3.40 -16.72
C PHE A 251 -5.05 -3.70 -16.72
N VAL A 252 -4.62 -4.49 -15.73
CA VAL A 252 -3.29 -5.07 -15.65
C VAL A 252 -3.38 -6.51 -15.12
N LEU A 253 -2.66 -7.42 -15.75
CA LEU A 253 -2.49 -8.81 -15.33
C LEU A 253 -1.02 -9.20 -15.45
N ALA A 254 -0.50 -9.91 -14.45
CA ALA A 254 0.85 -10.47 -14.49
C ALA A 254 0.78 -11.98 -14.74
N SER A 255 1.78 -12.50 -15.47
CA SER A 255 2.03 -13.93 -15.58
C SER A 255 3.51 -14.22 -15.65
N ALA A 256 3.90 -15.47 -15.44
CA ALA A 256 5.24 -15.92 -15.78
C ALA A 256 5.51 -15.64 -17.27
N ALA A 257 6.70 -15.14 -17.59
CA ALA A 257 7.07 -14.94 -18.98
C ALA A 257 7.38 -16.30 -19.66
N PRO A 258 7.14 -16.44 -20.97
CA PRO A 258 7.53 -17.64 -21.72
C PRO A 258 9.05 -17.85 -21.73
N SER A 259 9.83 -16.76 -21.74
CA SER A 259 11.24 -16.79 -21.33
C SER A 259 11.29 -17.17 -19.85
N LYS A 260 12.01 -18.23 -19.48
CA LYS A 260 12.07 -18.75 -18.08
C LYS A 260 12.52 -17.72 -17.02
N GLU A 261 12.90 -16.53 -17.44
CA GLU A 261 13.30 -15.41 -16.60
C GLU A 261 12.27 -14.28 -16.75
N GLY A 262 11.73 -13.85 -15.60
CA GLY A 262 10.85 -12.68 -15.51
C GLY A 262 9.35 -12.94 -15.56
N SER A 263 8.60 -11.84 -15.59
CA SER A 263 7.14 -11.81 -15.69
C SER A 263 6.71 -10.92 -16.84
N SER A 264 5.61 -11.29 -17.49
CA SER A 264 4.93 -10.46 -18.48
C SER A 264 3.78 -9.71 -17.82
N LEU A 265 3.61 -8.44 -18.19
CA LEU A 265 2.44 -7.63 -17.87
C LEU A 265 1.56 -7.52 -19.10
N TRP A 266 0.31 -7.91 -18.95
CA TRP A 266 -0.75 -7.80 -19.95
C TRP A 266 -1.60 -6.57 -19.60
N LEU A 267 -1.68 -5.63 -20.53
CA LEU A 267 -2.29 -4.32 -20.32
C LEU A 267 -3.37 -4.05 -21.37
N CYS A 268 -4.46 -3.42 -20.94
CA CYS A 268 -5.54 -2.97 -21.82
C CYS A 268 -5.95 -1.53 -21.46
N GLN A 269 -6.26 -0.71 -22.46
CA GLN A 269 -6.94 0.58 -22.28
C GLN A 269 -8.46 0.43 -22.38
N SER A 270 -8.94 -0.59 -23.09
CA SER A 270 -10.33 -0.90 -23.39
C SER A 270 -10.53 -2.40 -23.61
N SER A 271 -11.76 -2.85 -23.90
CA SER A 271 -12.05 -4.25 -24.25
C SER A 271 -11.53 -4.66 -25.64
N LYS A 272 -10.99 -3.72 -26.43
CA LYS A 272 -10.60 -3.93 -27.84
C LYS A 272 -9.10 -3.97 -28.08
N ASP A 273 -8.31 -3.77 -27.04
CA ASP A 273 -6.85 -3.75 -27.13
C ASP A 273 -6.23 -4.60 -26.04
N LEU A 274 -5.10 -5.22 -26.38
CA LEU A 274 -4.28 -5.95 -25.43
C LEU A 274 -2.84 -5.79 -25.87
N CYS A 275 -1.96 -5.45 -24.95
CA CYS A 275 -0.52 -5.44 -25.20
C CYS A 275 0.23 -6.12 -24.06
N SER A 276 1.43 -6.59 -24.37
CA SER A 276 2.35 -7.20 -23.41
C SER A 276 3.57 -6.31 -23.22
N VAL A 277 4.01 -6.14 -21.99
CA VAL A 277 5.24 -5.45 -21.58
C VAL A 277 6.01 -6.35 -20.61
N SER A 278 7.35 -6.28 -20.60
CA SER A 278 8.14 -6.98 -19.57
C SER A 278 7.99 -6.27 -18.21
N ALA A 279 7.76 -7.03 -17.14
CA ALA A 279 7.76 -6.46 -15.78
C ALA A 279 9.15 -5.99 -15.33
N GLN A 280 10.22 -6.66 -15.81
CA GLN A 280 11.60 -6.34 -15.45
C GLN A 280 12.11 -5.09 -16.16
N ASP A 281 11.68 -4.90 -17.41
CA ASP A 281 11.98 -3.71 -18.20
C ASP A 281 10.66 -3.10 -18.67
N ALA A 282 10.00 -2.39 -17.74
CA ALA A 282 8.80 -1.66 -18.07
C ALA A 282 9.06 -0.45 -19.00
N GLN A 283 10.33 -0.19 -19.38
CA GLN A 283 10.73 0.74 -20.45
C GLN A 283 10.88 0.03 -21.81
N SER A 284 10.47 -1.22 -21.92
CA SER A 284 10.33 -1.91 -23.21
C SER A 284 9.09 -1.41 -23.96
N ARG A 285 9.13 -1.48 -25.30
CA ARG A 285 7.96 -1.12 -26.13
C ARG A 285 6.87 -2.19 -25.97
N PRO A 286 5.61 -1.80 -25.71
CA PRO A 286 4.51 -2.77 -25.66
C PRO A 286 4.36 -3.52 -26.98
N SER A 287 4.18 -4.84 -26.87
CA SER A 287 3.89 -5.71 -28.00
C SER A 287 2.38 -5.93 -28.09
N THR A 288 1.75 -5.42 -29.15
CA THR A 288 0.31 -5.55 -29.34
C THR A 288 -0.09 -7.00 -29.65
N VAL A 289 -1.17 -7.46 -29.01
CA VAL A 289 -1.80 -8.75 -29.25
C VAL A 289 -3.06 -8.52 -30.06
N GLN A 290 -3.17 -9.18 -31.20
CA GLN A 290 -4.38 -9.13 -32.01
C GLN A 290 -5.50 -9.92 -31.33
N LEU A 291 -6.61 -9.26 -31.01
CA LEU A 291 -7.82 -9.90 -30.48
C LEU A 291 -8.68 -10.48 -31.61
N PRO A 292 -9.48 -11.53 -31.35
CA PRO A 292 -10.47 -12.01 -32.33
C PRO A 292 -11.47 -10.89 -32.66
N PRO A 293 -11.74 -10.61 -33.95
CA PRO A 293 -12.49 -9.42 -34.37
C PRO A 293 -13.95 -9.38 -33.89
N ASP A 294 -14.58 -10.55 -33.74
CA ASP A 294 -15.99 -10.68 -33.36
C ASP A 294 -16.20 -10.98 -31.86
N ALA A 295 -15.13 -11.00 -31.06
CA ALA A 295 -15.19 -11.35 -29.64
C ALA A 295 -14.94 -10.12 -28.76
N GLU A 296 -15.91 -9.80 -27.90
CA GLU A 296 -15.73 -8.79 -26.87
C GLU A 296 -15.16 -9.42 -25.59
N MET A 297 -13.84 -9.31 -25.42
CA MET A 297 -13.14 -9.89 -24.29
C MET A 297 -13.50 -9.18 -22.98
N ARG A 298 -13.77 -9.99 -21.96
CA ARG A 298 -14.20 -9.54 -20.63
C ARG A 298 -13.15 -9.81 -19.56
N ALA A 299 -12.45 -10.94 -19.66
CA ALA A 299 -11.44 -11.33 -18.68
C ALA A 299 -10.28 -12.08 -19.35
N TYR A 300 -9.11 -11.97 -18.73
CA TYR A 300 -7.90 -12.67 -19.14
C TYR A 300 -7.30 -13.39 -17.94
N ALA A 301 -6.69 -14.54 -18.22
CA ALA A 301 -5.84 -15.27 -17.29
C ALA A 301 -4.63 -15.79 -18.07
N ALA A 302 -3.44 -15.82 -17.48
CA ALA A 302 -2.24 -16.15 -18.21
C ALA A 302 -1.28 -16.98 -17.36
N CYS A 303 -0.66 -17.97 -18.00
CA CYS A 303 0.41 -18.79 -17.44
C CYS A 303 1.66 -18.66 -18.33
N GLN A 304 2.68 -19.47 -18.08
CA GLN A 304 3.95 -19.40 -18.78
C GLN A 304 3.83 -19.63 -20.30
N ASP A 305 2.92 -20.49 -20.72
CA ASP A 305 2.85 -21.03 -22.08
C ASP A 305 1.50 -20.77 -22.77
N ALA A 306 0.57 -20.08 -22.12
CA ALA A 306 -0.72 -19.74 -22.70
C ALA A 306 -1.32 -18.47 -22.09
N LEU A 307 -2.00 -17.70 -22.94
CA LEU A 307 -2.92 -16.65 -22.56
C LEU A 307 -4.35 -17.16 -22.81
N TRP A 308 -5.17 -17.15 -21.76
CA TRP A 308 -6.58 -17.51 -21.79
C TRP A 308 -7.43 -16.24 -21.75
N ALA A 309 -8.47 -16.20 -22.57
CA ALA A 309 -9.41 -15.11 -22.63
C ALA A 309 -10.85 -15.63 -22.56
N LEU A 310 -11.70 -14.87 -21.89
CA LEU A 310 -13.13 -15.10 -21.76
C LEU A 310 -13.88 -13.91 -22.35
N ASP A 311 -14.84 -14.18 -23.23
CA ASP A 311 -15.69 -13.13 -23.81
C ASP A 311 -16.98 -12.87 -22.98
N SER A 312 -17.77 -11.90 -23.40
CA SER A 312 -19.05 -11.55 -22.76
C SER A 312 -20.15 -12.63 -22.89
N LEU A 313 -19.99 -13.57 -23.83
CA LEU A 313 -20.90 -14.70 -24.07
C LEU A 313 -20.52 -15.94 -23.25
N GLY A 314 -19.34 -15.96 -22.61
CA GLY A 314 -18.82 -17.09 -21.84
C GLY A 314 -18.01 -18.08 -22.67
N GLN A 315 -17.60 -17.69 -23.88
CA GLN A 315 -16.70 -18.47 -24.74
C GLN A 315 -15.26 -18.27 -24.29
N VAL A 316 -14.47 -19.33 -24.38
CA VAL A 316 -13.06 -19.34 -23.97
C VAL A 316 -12.17 -19.44 -25.19
N PHE A 317 -11.12 -18.62 -25.22
CA PHE A 317 -10.10 -18.60 -26.26
C PHE A 317 -8.72 -18.78 -25.63
N ILE A 318 -7.89 -19.60 -26.26
CA ILE A 318 -6.52 -19.89 -25.79
C ILE A 318 -5.54 -19.45 -26.87
N ARG A 319 -4.52 -18.68 -26.48
CA ARG A 319 -3.42 -18.26 -27.32
C ARG A 319 -2.13 -18.84 -26.76
N THR A 320 -1.56 -19.81 -27.46
CA THR A 320 -0.30 -20.46 -27.07
C THR A 320 0.86 -19.48 -27.14
N LEU A 321 1.67 -19.45 -26.09
CA LEU A 321 2.85 -18.62 -25.95
C LEU A 321 4.10 -19.51 -25.99
N SER A 322 5.20 -18.97 -26.49
CA SER A 322 6.49 -19.67 -26.49
C SER A 322 7.65 -18.70 -26.32
N LYS A 323 8.84 -19.21 -26.07
CA LYS A 323 10.06 -18.38 -26.01
C LYS A 323 10.32 -17.60 -27.30
N SER A 324 10.06 -18.23 -28.45
CA SER A 324 10.25 -17.60 -29.76
C SER A 324 9.09 -16.68 -30.15
N CYS A 325 7.92 -16.86 -29.53
CA CYS A 325 6.74 -16.02 -29.76
C CYS A 325 6.04 -15.71 -28.43
N PRO A 326 6.57 -14.76 -27.63
CA PRO A 326 6.08 -14.51 -26.26
C PRO A 326 4.66 -13.96 -26.19
N THR A 327 4.15 -13.39 -27.28
CA THR A 327 2.77 -12.91 -27.39
C THR A 327 1.86 -13.88 -28.14
N GLY A 328 2.38 -15.02 -28.62
CA GLY A 328 1.65 -15.97 -29.46
C GLY A 328 1.23 -15.41 -30.82
N MET A 329 0.67 -16.26 -31.69
CA MET A 329 0.26 -15.88 -33.05
C MET A 329 -1.26 -15.88 -33.27
N HIS A 330 -1.97 -16.88 -32.78
CA HIS A 330 -3.40 -17.07 -33.06
C HIS A 330 -4.18 -17.43 -31.78
N TRP A 331 -5.47 -17.14 -31.81
CA TRP A 331 -6.42 -17.57 -30.79
C TRP A 331 -7.14 -18.82 -31.25
N THR A 332 -7.23 -19.81 -30.37
CA THR A 332 -8.00 -21.03 -30.60
C THR A 332 -9.21 -21.00 -29.67
N ARG A 333 -10.42 -20.98 -30.26
CA ARG A 333 -11.65 -21.11 -29.49
C ARG A 333 -11.75 -22.52 -28.93
N LEU A 334 -11.95 -22.63 -27.63
CA LEU A 334 -12.07 -23.89 -26.94
C LEU A 334 -13.50 -24.44 -27.10
N ASP A 335 -13.63 -25.73 -27.41
CA ASP A 335 -14.91 -26.42 -27.34
C ASP A 335 -15.30 -26.67 -25.87
N LEU A 336 -16.43 -26.11 -25.46
CA LEU A 336 -17.00 -26.23 -24.11
C LEU A 336 -18.23 -27.15 -24.09
N SER A 337 -18.51 -27.89 -25.16
CA SER A 337 -19.64 -28.81 -25.26
C SER A 337 -19.77 -29.77 -24.07
N GLN A 338 -18.63 -30.20 -23.49
CA GLN A 338 -18.57 -31.03 -22.28
C GLN A 338 -19.31 -30.41 -21.08
N LEU A 339 -19.34 -29.09 -20.97
CA LEU A 339 -19.99 -28.38 -19.85
C LEU A 339 -21.49 -28.20 -20.06
N GLY A 340 -22.02 -28.51 -21.26
CA GLY A 340 -23.42 -28.27 -21.60
C GLY A 340 -23.77 -26.77 -21.63
N ALA A 341 -24.94 -26.41 -21.10
CA ALA A 341 -25.46 -25.03 -21.12
C ALA A 341 -24.88 -24.13 -20.01
N VAL A 342 -23.58 -24.27 -19.71
CA VAL A 342 -22.87 -23.49 -18.69
C VAL A 342 -22.29 -22.22 -19.30
N LYS A 343 -22.48 -21.09 -18.62
CA LYS A 343 -21.88 -19.80 -19.01
C LYS A 343 -20.75 -19.44 -18.05
N LEU A 344 -19.51 -19.60 -18.49
CA LEU A 344 -18.33 -19.20 -17.71
C LEU A 344 -18.25 -17.67 -17.56
N THR A 345 -17.81 -17.21 -16.39
CA THR A 345 -17.74 -15.78 -16.02
C THR A 345 -16.38 -15.35 -15.47
N SER A 346 -15.55 -16.31 -15.03
CA SER A 346 -14.18 -16.07 -14.52
C SER A 346 -13.29 -17.25 -14.87
N LEU A 347 -12.00 -16.95 -15.11
CA LEU A 347 -10.92 -17.91 -15.37
C LEU A 347 -9.72 -17.58 -14.48
N ALA A 348 -8.97 -18.60 -14.08
CA ALA A 348 -7.65 -18.45 -13.46
C ALA A 348 -6.70 -19.53 -13.97
N CYS A 349 -5.46 -19.13 -14.26
CA CYS A 349 -4.41 -20.03 -14.74
C CYS A 349 -3.32 -20.18 -13.68
N GLY A 350 -3.03 -21.42 -13.31
CA GLY A 350 -1.85 -21.76 -12.52
C GLY A 350 -0.69 -22.19 -13.44
N ASN A 351 0.10 -23.17 -13.02
CA ASN A 351 1.20 -23.68 -13.84
C ASN A 351 0.71 -24.71 -14.86
N GLN A 352 -0.08 -25.68 -14.40
CA GLN A 352 -0.67 -26.76 -15.19
C GLN A 352 -2.19 -26.85 -15.03
N HIS A 353 -2.75 -26.18 -14.01
CA HIS A 353 -4.17 -26.24 -13.70
C HIS A 353 -4.90 -24.98 -14.13
N ILE A 354 -6.11 -25.17 -14.64
CA ILE A 354 -7.02 -24.11 -15.03
C ILE A 354 -8.27 -24.23 -14.19
N TRP A 355 -8.69 -23.11 -13.63
CA TRP A 355 -9.90 -22.98 -12.83
C TRP A 355 -10.87 -22.03 -13.52
N ALA A 356 -12.16 -22.34 -13.44
CA ALA A 356 -13.22 -21.48 -13.96
C ALA A 356 -14.42 -21.41 -13.01
N CYS A 357 -15.16 -20.30 -13.07
CA CYS A 357 -16.42 -20.12 -12.36
C CYS A 357 -17.53 -19.78 -13.36
N ASP A 358 -18.70 -20.39 -13.23
CA ASP A 358 -19.87 -20.07 -14.05
C ASP A 358 -20.78 -19.00 -13.43
N SER A 359 -21.79 -18.58 -14.18
CA SER A 359 -22.77 -17.56 -13.76
C SER A 359 -23.72 -18.04 -12.65
N ARG A 360 -23.66 -19.30 -12.24
CA ARG A 360 -24.46 -19.90 -11.17
C ARG A 360 -23.60 -20.24 -9.94
N GLY A 361 -22.31 -19.90 -9.97
CA GLY A 361 -21.36 -20.19 -8.89
C GLY A 361 -20.74 -21.58 -8.93
N GLY A 362 -20.95 -22.35 -9.99
CA GLY A 362 -20.26 -23.62 -10.20
C GLY A 362 -18.77 -23.41 -10.49
N VAL A 363 -17.93 -24.23 -9.86
CA VAL A 363 -16.46 -24.19 -10.03
C VAL A 363 -16.02 -25.38 -10.87
N TYR A 364 -15.11 -25.14 -11.81
CA TYR A 364 -14.61 -26.16 -12.72
C TYR A 364 -13.09 -26.18 -12.72
N PHE A 365 -12.54 -27.39 -12.73
CA PHE A 365 -11.11 -27.67 -12.77
C PHE A 365 -10.76 -28.38 -14.08
N ARG A 366 -9.63 -27.99 -14.68
CA ARG A 366 -9.07 -28.64 -15.87
C ARG A 366 -7.56 -28.75 -15.72
N VAL A 367 -7.01 -29.89 -16.11
CA VAL A 367 -5.55 -30.07 -16.27
C VAL A 367 -5.17 -29.76 -17.71
N GLY A 368 -4.10 -28.98 -17.90
CA GLY A 368 -3.56 -28.62 -19.20
C GLY A 368 -3.93 -27.21 -19.64
N THR A 369 -2.90 -26.42 -19.91
CA THR A 369 -2.95 -25.00 -20.33
C THR A 369 -3.21 -24.82 -21.81
N GLN A 370 -3.02 -25.86 -22.62
CA GLN A 370 -3.17 -25.85 -24.07
C GLN A 370 -4.57 -26.35 -24.51
N PRO A 371 -5.04 -26.00 -25.73
CA PRO A 371 -6.33 -26.47 -26.24
C PRO A 371 -6.44 -27.99 -26.28
N LEU A 372 -5.35 -28.67 -26.64
CA LEU A 372 -5.20 -30.11 -26.76
C LEU A 372 -4.03 -30.59 -25.90
N ASN A 373 -4.08 -31.84 -25.45
CA ASN A 373 -2.96 -32.50 -24.79
C ASN A 373 -1.95 -33.09 -25.81
N PRO A 374 -0.80 -33.66 -25.39
CA PRO A 374 0.17 -34.28 -26.31
C PRO A 374 -0.37 -35.46 -27.12
N SER A 375 -1.46 -36.10 -26.67
CA SER A 375 -2.16 -37.16 -27.41
C SER A 375 -3.29 -36.63 -28.30
N LEU A 376 -3.38 -35.31 -28.49
CA LEU A 376 -4.40 -34.62 -29.30
C LEU A 376 -5.85 -34.84 -28.83
N MET A 377 -6.05 -35.15 -27.55
CA MET A 377 -7.37 -35.27 -26.93
C MET A 377 -7.76 -33.97 -26.21
N LEU A 378 -9.07 -33.74 -26.09
CA LEU A 378 -9.64 -32.62 -25.34
C LEU A 378 -9.45 -32.85 -23.83
N PRO A 379 -8.82 -31.93 -23.10
CA PRO A 379 -8.74 -32.05 -21.65
C PRO A 379 -10.11 -31.90 -21.00
N ALA A 380 -10.40 -32.77 -20.02
CA ALA A 380 -11.67 -32.80 -19.33
C ALA A 380 -11.78 -31.66 -18.30
N TRP A 381 -12.98 -31.09 -18.20
CA TRP A 381 -13.41 -30.27 -17.08
C TRP A 381 -14.09 -31.13 -16.02
N ILE A 382 -13.73 -30.90 -14.76
CA ILE A 382 -14.27 -31.56 -13.58
C ILE A 382 -15.00 -30.49 -12.77
N MET A 383 -16.28 -30.71 -12.47
CA MET A 383 -17.02 -29.83 -11.56
C MET A 383 -16.56 -30.08 -10.13
N ILE A 384 -16.16 -29.01 -9.45
CA ILE A 384 -15.81 -29.00 -8.03
C ILE A 384 -16.98 -28.38 -7.27
N GLU A 385 -17.39 -29.05 -6.20
CA GLU A 385 -18.50 -28.58 -5.38
C GLU A 385 -18.16 -27.19 -4.80
N PRO A 386 -19.02 -26.17 -5.03
CA PRO A 386 -18.81 -24.84 -4.47
C PRO A 386 -19.05 -24.84 -2.95
N PRO A 387 -18.55 -23.83 -2.21
CA PRO A 387 -18.84 -23.72 -0.78
C PRO A 387 -20.35 -23.59 -0.54
N VAL A 388 -20.81 -24.19 0.56
CA VAL A 388 -22.18 -23.99 1.04
C VAL A 388 -22.39 -22.52 1.35
N GLN A 389 -23.34 -21.89 0.65
CA GLN A 389 -23.60 -20.47 0.74
C GLN A 389 -25.06 -20.19 1.11
N PRO A 390 -25.35 -19.03 1.73
CA PRO A 390 -26.72 -18.59 1.96
C PRO A 390 -27.50 -18.48 0.65
N ALA A 391 -28.83 -18.65 0.72
CA ALA A 391 -29.69 -18.55 -0.46
C ALA A 391 -29.48 -17.22 -1.21
N GLY A 392 -29.26 -17.31 -2.53
CA GLY A 392 -29.01 -16.16 -3.41
C GLY A 392 -27.57 -15.66 -3.44
N VAL A 393 -26.65 -16.25 -2.67
CA VAL A 393 -25.21 -15.96 -2.74
C VAL A 393 -24.55 -17.03 -3.61
N THR A 394 -23.72 -16.60 -4.56
CA THR A 394 -23.00 -17.50 -5.47
C THR A 394 -21.56 -17.06 -5.58
N LEU A 395 -20.65 -17.99 -5.87
CA LEU A 395 -19.31 -17.62 -6.32
C LEU A 395 -19.39 -16.82 -7.63
N VAL A 396 -18.53 -15.82 -7.78
CA VAL A 396 -18.47 -14.95 -8.95
C VAL A 396 -17.09 -14.90 -9.61
N SER A 397 -16.02 -15.24 -8.88
CA SER A 397 -14.68 -15.35 -9.45
C SER A 397 -13.79 -16.31 -8.69
N VAL A 398 -12.86 -16.93 -9.40
CA VAL A 398 -11.81 -17.80 -8.86
C VAL A 398 -10.45 -17.26 -9.24
N HIS A 399 -9.45 -17.50 -8.39
CA HIS A 399 -8.08 -17.01 -8.52
C HIS A 399 -7.13 -18.08 -7.99
N CYS A 400 -6.12 -18.48 -8.75
CA CYS A 400 -5.15 -19.48 -8.34
C CYS A 400 -3.73 -18.94 -8.36
N SER A 401 -2.83 -19.61 -7.64
CA SER A 401 -1.42 -19.26 -7.63
C SER A 401 -0.72 -19.81 -8.88
N PRO A 402 0.35 -19.13 -9.36
CA PRO A 402 1.11 -19.58 -10.53
C PRO A 402 1.84 -20.92 -10.37
N ASN A 403 1.84 -21.51 -9.17
CA ASN A 403 2.46 -22.81 -8.86
C ASN A 403 1.42 -23.89 -8.51
N ASP A 404 0.13 -23.67 -8.80
CA ASP A 404 -0.98 -24.59 -8.57
C ASP A 404 -1.27 -24.95 -7.09
N GLN A 405 -0.63 -24.29 -6.13
CA GLN A 405 -0.76 -24.63 -4.70
C GLN A 405 -1.90 -23.91 -3.96
N MET A 406 -2.45 -22.84 -4.52
CA MET A 406 -3.52 -22.06 -3.87
C MET A 406 -4.68 -21.83 -4.83
N LEU A 407 -5.91 -21.91 -4.31
CA LEU A 407 -7.12 -21.49 -4.99
C LEU A 407 -7.99 -20.69 -4.02
N TRP A 408 -8.39 -19.50 -4.45
CA TRP A 408 -9.22 -18.57 -3.71
C TRP A 408 -10.39 -18.13 -4.58
N ALA A 409 -11.48 -17.72 -3.95
CA ALA A 409 -12.69 -17.30 -4.64
C ALA A 409 -13.34 -16.10 -3.96
N LEU A 410 -14.13 -15.37 -4.75
CA LEU A 410 -15.02 -14.32 -4.28
C LEU A 410 -16.46 -14.71 -4.57
N ASP A 411 -17.36 -14.35 -3.67
CA ASP A 411 -18.81 -14.47 -3.87
C ASP A 411 -19.48 -13.14 -4.24
N SER A 412 -20.77 -13.20 -4.58
CA SER A 412 -21.59 -12.05 -4.98
C SER A 412 -21.79 -11.01 -3.88
N ARG A 413 -21.38 -11.30 -2.63
CA ARG A 413 -21.39 -10.40 -1.47
C ARG A 413 -19.99 -9.95 -1.06
N TRP A 414 -19.00 -10.15 -1.93
CA TRP A 414 -17.60 -9.79 -1.73
C TRP A 414 -16.92 -10.53 -0.59
N ASN A 415 -17.47 -11.66 -0.14
CA ASN A 415 -16.78 -12.50 0.83
C ASN A 415 -15.68 -13.30 0.13
N VAL A 416 -14.62 -13.57 0.89
CA VAL A 416 -13.46 -14.31 0.43
C VAL A 416 -13.55 -15.76 0.92
N HIS A 417 -13.23 -16.70 0.03
CA HIS A 417 -13.18 -18.13 0.33
C HIS A 417 -11.85 -18.70 -0.17
N VAL A 418 -11.33 -19.70 0.52
CA VAL A 418 -10.11 -20.43 0.14
C VAL A 418 -10.42 -21.92 0.00
N ARG A 419 -9.80 -22.59 -0.96
CA ARG A 419 -9.84 -24.05 -1.09
C ARG A 419 -8.68 -24.64 -0.28
N ALA A 420 -9.00 -25.52 0.66
CA ALA A 420 -8.05 -26.23 1.50
C ALA A 420 -7.63 -27.58 0.89
N GLY A 421 -6.52 -28.11 1.38
CA GLY A 421 -6.04 -29.46 1.04
C GLY A 421 -5.54 -29.65 -0.39
N ILE A 422 -5.22 -28.56 -1.10
CA ILE A 422 -4.56 -28.66 -2.41
C ILE A 422 -3.12 -29.14 -2.19
N THR A 423 -2.79 -30.29 -2.75
CA THR A 423 -1.43 -30.85 -2.78
C THR A 423 -1.11 -31.38 -4.17
N GLU A 424 0.12 -31.85 -4.40
CA GLU A 424 0.48 -32.49 -5.66
C GLU A 424 -0.33 -33.78 -5.91
N GLU A 425 -0.64 -34.52 -4.86
CA GLU A 425 -1.46 -35.74 -4.91
C GLU A 425 -2.95 -35.45 -5.01
N MET A 426 -3.40 -34.32 -4.46
CA MET A 426 -4.80 -33.89 -4.43
C MET A 426 -4.96 -32.47 -5.03
N PRO A 427 -4.77 -32.31 -6.35
CA PRO A 427 -4.71 -30.98 -7.00
C PRO A 427 -6.04 -30.21 -6.98
N VAL A 428 -7.16 -30.91 -6.76
CA VAL A 428 -8.49 -30.30 -6.64
C VAL A 428 -8.81 -29.81 -5.22
N GLY A 429 -7.99 -30.17 -4.23
CA GLY A 429 -8.24 -29.91 -2.82
C GLY A 429 -9.45 -30.65 -2.27
N THR A 430 -9.77 -30.40 -1.00
CA THR A 430 -10.78 -31.14 -0.23
C THR A 430 -12.01 -30.29 0.04
N ASP A 431 -11.83 -29.14 0.70
CA ASP A 431 -12.92 -28.32 1.21
C ASP A 431 -12.74 -26.82 0.94
N TRP A 432 -13.82 -26.06 1.12
CA TRP A 432 -13.82 -24.61 1.09
C TRP A 432 -13.93 -24.02 2.49
N GLU A 433 -13.15 -22.99 2.78
CA GLU A 433 -13.16 -22.26 4.04
C GLU A 433 -13.42 -20.77 3.79
N HIS A 434 -14.28 -20.17 4.63
CA HIS A 434 -14.52 -18.73 4.59
C HIS A 434 -13.35 -17.98 5.26
N VAL A 435 -12.82 -16.95 4.58
CA VAL A 435 -11.72 -16.13 5.09
C VAL A 435 -12.29 -14.79 5.63
N PRO A 436 -12.33 -14.61 6.95
CA PRO A 436 -12.93 -13.41 7.54
C PRO A 436 -12.00 -12.19 7.47
N GLY A 437 -12.57 -11.03 7.80
CA GLY A 437 -11.82 -9.81 8.14
C GLY A 437 -11.84 -8.71 7.08
N LEU A 438 -12.28 -8.99 5.85
CA LEU A 438 -12.55 -7.95 4.85
C LEU A 438 -13.53 -8.42 3.76
N GLN A 439 -14.03 -7.45 3.00
CA GLN A 439 -14.76 -7.68 1.76
C GLN A 439 -13.90 -7.27 0.57
N ALA A 440 -13.80 -8.14 -0.44
CA ALA A 440 -12.96 -7.93 -1.62
C ALA A 440 -13.75 -8.05 -2.90
N CYS A 441 -13.40 -7.20 -3.87
CA CYS A 441 -13.95 -7.23 -5.22
C CYS A 441 -12.93 -7.71 -6.27
N GLN A 442 -11.67 -7.90 -5.89
CA GLN A 442 -10.62 -8.48 -6.71
C GLN A 442 -9.57 -9.14 -5.81
N LEU A 443 -9.04 -10.29 -6.24
CA LEU A 443 -7.89 -10.95 -5.63
C LEU A 443 -6.75 -11.04 -6.65
N ALA A 444 -5.52 -11.14 -6.17
CA ALA A 444 -4.37 -11.56 -6.97
C ALA A 444 -3.40 -12.37 -6.10
N LEU A 445 -2.86 -13.44 -6.67
CA LEU A 445 -2.03 -14.41 -5.95
C LEU A 445 -0.66 -14.53 -6.60
N SER A 446 0.38 -14.56 -5.77
CA SER A 446 1.71 -14.98 -6.18
C SER A 446 1.91 -16.47 -5.84
N THR A 447 3.16 -16.93 -5.86
CA THR A 447 3.51 -18.27 -5.34
C THR A 447 3.33 -18.42 -3.83
N ARG A 448 3.27 -17.31 -3.06
CA ARG A 448 3.27 -17.34 -1.59
C ARG A 448 2.31 -16.35 -0.93
N THR A 449 1.81 -15.37 -1.67
CA THR A 449 1.05 -14.26 -1.09
C THR A 449 -0.29 -14.10 -1.77
N VAL A 450 -1.28 -13.72 -0.96
CA VAL A 450 -2.62 -13.37 -1.44
C VAL A 450 -2.91 -11.92 -1.11
N TRP A 451 -3.42 -11.22 -2.10
CA TRP A 451 -3.73 -9.81 -2.04
C TRP A 451 -5.19 -9.60 -2.42
N ALA A 452 -5.78 -8.55 -1.87
CA ALA A 452 -7.17 -8.19 -2.08
C ALA A 452 -7.29 -6.69 -2.35
N ARG A 453 -8.19 -6.33 -3.27
CA ARG A 453 -8.69 -4.97 -3.43
C ARG A 453 -10.12 -4.89 -2.92
N CYS A 454 -10.34 -3.98 -1.99
CA CYS A 454 -11.65 -3.70 -1.44
C CYS A 454 -12.48 -2.84 -2.42
N PRO A 455 -13.82 -2.83 -2.32
CA PRO A 455 -14.69 -2.02 -3.18
C PRO A 455 -14.37 -0.52 -3.18
N ASN A 456 -13.84 0.00 -2.07
CA ASN A 456 -13.39 1.39 -1.93
C ASN A 456 -12.02 1.68 -2.59
N GLY A 457 -11.38 0.67 -3.19
CA GLY A 457 -10.06 0.76 -3.83
C GLY A 457 -8.86 0.52 -2.90
N ASP A 458 -9.08 0.29 -1.60
CA ASP A 458 -8.00 -0.05 -0.67
C ASP A 458 -7.39 -1.41 -1.00
N LEU A 459 -6.08 -1.54 -0.78
CA LEU A 459 -5.35 -2.81 -0.92
C LEU A 459 -5.06 -3.44 0.44
N ALA A 460 -5.13 -4.76 0.49
CA ALA A 460 -4.75 -5.56 1.64
C ALA A 460 -3.95 -6.81 1.22
N ARG A 461 -3.06 -7.25 2.10
CA ARG A 461 -2.32 -8.52 1.96
C ARG A 461 -2.72 -9.46 3.08
N ARG A 462 -2.91 -10.75 2.76
CA ARG A 462 -3.11 -11.81 3.75
C ARG A 462 -1.76 -12.28 4.31
N TYR A 463 -1.69 -12.45 5.62
CA TYR A 463 -0.53 -12.95 6.36
C TYR A 463 -0.85 -14.28 7.03
N GLY A 464 0.17 -15.10 7.30
CA GLY A 464 0.02 -16.40 7.98
C GLY A 464 -0.28 -17.59 7.06
N ILE A 465 -0.32 -17.36 5.74
CA ILE A 465 -0.57 -18.44 4.77
C ILE A 465 0.59 -19.43 4.78
N THR A 466 0.25 -20.71 4.97
CA THR A 466 1.19 -21.84 4.89
C THR A 466 0.45 -23.07 4.36
N ASP A 467 1.16 -24.12 3.98
CA ASP A 467 0.53 -25.38 3.52
C ASP A 467 -0.42 -25.99 4.55
N LYS A 468 -0.15 -25.76 5.85
CA LYS A 468 -1.00 -26.21 6.96
C LYS A 468 -2.09 -25.20 7.35
N ASN A 469 -2.00 -23.97 6.86
CA ASN A 469 -2.93 -22.88 7.13
C ASN A 469 -3.19 -22.11 5.83
N PRO A 470 -3.93 -22.70 4.87
CA PRO A 470 -4.17 -22.09 3.56
C PRO A 470 -4.98 -20.79 3.68
N ALA A 471 -5.85 -20.67 4.69
CA ALA A 471 -6.60 -19.44 4.96
C ALA A 471 -5.72 -18.29 5.48
N GLY A 472 -4.58 -18.59 6.10
CA GLY A 472 -3.77 -17.64 6.84
C GLY A 472 -4.49 -17.04 8.05
N ASP A 473 -3.89 -16.03 8.67
CA ASP A 473 -4.31 -15.52 9.97
C ASP A 473 -5.09 -14.21 9.88
N TYR A 474 -4.54 -13.18 9.20
CA TYR A 474 -5.14 -11.84 9.16
C TYR A 474 -4.77 -11.05 7.91
N TRP A 475 -5.53 -9.98 7.66
CA TRP A 475 -5.29 -9.02 6.59
C TRP A 475 -4.56 -7.77 7.11
N LYS A 476 -3.59 -7.26 6.35
CA LYS A 476 -2.92 -5.98 6.61
C LYS A 476 -3.16 -5.01 5.46
N LYS A 477 -3.55 -3.77 5.77
CA LYS A 477 -3.81 -2.71 4.79
C LYS A 477 -2.49 -2.18 4.28
N ILE A 478 -2.49 -1.94 2.99
CA ILE A 478 -1.33 -1.51 2.23
C ILE A 478 -1.64 -0.09 1.76
N PRO A 479 -0.73 0.88 1.99
CA PRO A 479 -0.97 2.24 1.56
C PRO A 479 -1.17 2.35 0.05
N GLY A 480 -2.11 3.19 -0.37
CA GLY A 480 -2.50 3.39 -1.76
C GLY A 480 -3.96 3.05 -2.05
N ASN A 481 -4.45 3.59 -3.17
CA ASN A 481 -5.79 3.34 -3.70
C ASN A 481 -5.68 3.02 -5.19
N VAL A 482 -6.34 1.95 -5.64
CA VAL A 482 -6.20 1.45 -7.01
C VAL A 482 -7.55 1.04 -7.59
N THR A 483 -7.67 1.07 -8.92
CA THR A 483 -8.86 0.63 -9.64
C THR A 483 -8.78 -0.85 -9.99
N CYS A 484 -7.60 -1.36 -10.30
CA CYS A 484 -7.31 -2.78 -10.45
C CYS A 484 -5.82 -3.06 -10.16
N PHE A 485 -5.48 -4.31 -9.85
CA PHE A 485 -4.11 -4.69 -9.53
C PHE A 485 -3.79 -6.14 -9.87
N THR A 486 -2.51 -6.46 -9.89
CA THR A 486 -1.96 -7.81 -10.07
C THR A 486 -0.68 -7.97 -9.26
N VAL A 487 -0.29 -9.21 -8.99
CA VAL A 487 1.01 -9.55 -8.39
C VAL A 487 1.75 -10.53 -9.29
N THR A 488 3.06 -10.39 -9.41
CA THR A 488 3.91 -11.34 -10.15
C THR A 488 4.16 -12.60 -9.31
N SER A 489 4.70 -13.65 -9.93
CA SER A 489 5.13 -14.86 -9.20
C SER A 489 6.22 -14.57 -8.14
N SER A 490 6.97 -13.48 -8.32
CA SER A 490 8.04 -12.99 -7.44
C SER A 490 7.58 -11.99 -6.36
N ASP A 491 6.27 -11.84 -6.12
CA ASP A 491 5.68 -10.90 -5.15
C ASP A 491 5.81 -9.40 -5.51
N GLU A 492 6.06 -9.06 -6.78
CA GLU A 492 6.03 -7.67 -7.24
C GLU A 492 4.60 -7.22 -7.52
N LEU A 493 4.20 -6.09 -6.93
CA LEU A 493 2.83 -5.59 -7.03
C LEU A 493 2.73 -4.49 -8.09
N TRP A 494 1.80 -4.68 -9.03
CA TRP A 494 1.50 -3.74 -10.10
C TRP A 494 0.02 -3.36 -10.05
N ALA A 495 -0.30 -2.12 -10.41
CA ALA A 495 -1.67 -1.64 -10.32
C ALA A 495 -1.99 -0.60 -11.39
N VAL A 496 -3.28 -0.39 -11.59
CA VAL A 496 -3.80 0.81 -12.23
C VAL A 496 -4.37 1.71 -11.13
N GLY A 497 -3.77 2.89 -10.95
CA GLY A 497 -4.26 3.91 -10.02
C GLY A 497 -5.20 4.91 -10.70
N PRO A 498 -6.11 5.58 -9.97
CA PRO A 498 -6.92 6.66 -10.53
C PRO A 498 -6.03 7.81 -11.06
N PRO A 499 -6.26 8.33 -12.29
CA PRO A 499 -7.38 8.09 -13.20
C PRO A 499 -7.12 7.06 -14.31
N GLY A 500 -6.09 6.22 -14.19
CA GLY A 500 -5.69 5.20 -15.17
C GLY A 500 -4.16 4.99 -15.27
N TYR A 501 -3.39 5.45 -14.29
CA TYR A 501 -1.94 5.38 -14.32
C TYR A 501 -1.44 3.96 -14.01
N LEU A 502 -0.47 3.46 -14.78
CA LEU A 502 0.20 2.21 -14.44
C LEU A 502 1.20 2.49 -13.31
N LEU A 503 1.09 1.72 -12.23
CA LEU A 503 1.87 1.90 -11.02
C LEU A 503 2.63 0.62 -10.69
N GLN A 504 3.87 0.77 -10.28
CA GLN A 504 4.68 -0.29 -9.66
C GLN A 504 4.87 0.05 -8.19
N ARG A 505 4.58 -0.91 -7.31
CA ARG A 505 4.85 -0.72 -5.88
C ARG A 505 6.32 -0.97 -5.60
N LEU A 506 6.98 0.05 -5.07
CA LEU A 506 8.30 -0.05 -4.46
C LEU A 506 8.15 -0.16 -2.94
N THR A 507 9.09 -0.83 -2.29
CA THR A 507 9.12 -0.92 -0.83
C THR A 507 10.51 -0.66 -0.27
N ARG A 508 10.55 -0.12 0.95
CA ARG A 508 11.79 0.08 1.70
C ARG A 508 11.58 -0.31 3.15
N THR A 509 12.44 -1.18 3.65
CA THR A 509 12.39 -1.58 5.06
C THR A 509 13.19 -0.60 5.90
N PHE A 510 12.54 -0.04 6.92
CA PHE A 510 13.17 0.66 8.02
C PHE A 510 13.28 -0.31 9.19
N SER A 511 14.50 -0.59 9.63
CA SER A 511 14.77 -1.50 10.74
C SER A 511 15.45 -0.73 11.87
N HIS A 512 15.07 -1.00 13.11
CA HIS A 512 15.81 -0.49 14.26
C HIS A 512 17.15 -1.22 14.32
N SER A 513 18.26 -0.52 14.20
CA SER A 513 19.57 -1.11 14.47
C SER A 513 19.63 -1.43 15.96
N HIS A 514 19.53 -2.72 16.31
CA HIS A 514 19.96 -3.16 17.64
C HIS A 514 21.44 -2.80 17.78
N GLY A 515 21.74 -1.86 18.66
CA GLY A 515 23.12 -1.48 18.96
C GLY A 515 23.93 -2.70 19.42
N ALA A 516 25.10 -2.86 18.80
CA ALA A 516 26.24 -3.69 19.18
C ALA A 516 26.08 -5.22 19.06
N ALA A 517 26.66 -5.77 17.99
CA ALA A 517 27.45 -6.98 18.14
C ALA A 517 28.51 -6.70 19.23
N SER A 518 28.39 -7.41 20.35
CA SER A 518 29.45 -7.49 21.35
C SER A 518 30.72 -7.96 20.64
N SER A 519 31.73 -7.10 20.60
CA SER A 519 33.10 -7.49 20.34
C SER A 519 33.51 -8.49 21.41
N HIS A 520 33.33 -9.78 21.14
CA HIS A 520 34.09 -10.80 21.83
C HIS A 520 35.50 -10.75 21.29
N ALA A 521 36.36 -10.07 22.04
CA ALA A 521 37.78 -10.30 21.99
C ALA A 521 38.06 -11.74 22.43
N THR A 522 38.79 -12.46 21.59
CA THR A 522 39.79 -13.45 22.01
C THR A 522 41.04 -13.16 21.21
#